data_AF-A0A8J6GH15-F1
#
_entry.id   AF-A0A8J6GH15-F1
#
_cell.length_a   1.000
_cell.length_b   1.000
_cell.length_c   1.000
_cell.angle_alpha   90.00
_cell.angle_beta   90.00
_cell.angle_gamma   90.00
#
_symmetry.space_group_name_H-M   'P 1'
#
loop_
_entity.id
_entity.type
_entity.pdbx_description
1 polymer ?
#
loop_
_entity_poly.entity_id
_entity_poly.type
_entity_poly.pdbx_seq_one_letter_code
_entity_poly.pdbx_strand_id
1 'polypeptide(L)'
;MIVTQSQTNLICPITQLEMKKPVKNKVCGHTYEEEAIVRMIESKHKRKKKACCPKIGCSHIDMRLSDLIPDEALRRAIESHNKKKKRHSE
;
A
#
# COMPACT_ATOMS: atom_id res chain seq x y z
N MET A 1 21.73 -8.78 18.53
CA MET A 1 20.33 -8.99 18.14
C MET A 1 19.96 -7.91 17.13
N ILE A 2 19.83 -8.23 15.84
CA ILE A 2 19.39 -7.24 14.85
C ILE A 2 17.88 -7.15 14.95
N VAL A 3 17.40 -6.10 15.62
CA VAL A 3 15.99 -5.73 15.58
C VAL A 3 15.73 -5.08 14.24
N THR A 4 15.27 -5.85 13.26
CA THR A 4 14.69 -5.25 12.05
C THR A 4 13.43 -4.53 12.49
N GLN A 5 13.53 -3.22 12.70
CA GLN A 5 12.36 -2.37 12.79
C GLN A 5 11.62 -2.59 11.47
N SER A 6 10.48 -3.26 11.51
CA SER A 6 9.53 -3.26 10.41
C SER A 6 9.09 -1.81 10.25
N GLN A 7 9.86 -1.02 9.50
CA GLN A 7 9.50 0.31 9.08
C GLN A 7 8.17 0.13 8.36
N THR A 8 7.10 0.59 9.00
CA THR A 8 5.80 0.77 8.37
C THR A 8 6.05 1.71 7.20
N ASN A 9 6.25 1.12 6.02
CA ASN A 9 6.59 1.88 4.83
C ASN A 9 5.36 2.72 4.51
N LEU A 10 5.44 4.01 4.81
CA LEU A 10 4.40 4.98 4.48
C LEU A 10 4.37 5.26 2.97
N ILE A 11 5.39 4.80 2.25
CA ILE A 11 5.57 4.97 0.81
C ILE A 11 4.90 3.83 0.04
N CYS A 12 4.02 4.18 -0.89
CA CYS A 12 3.37 3.23 -1.78
C CYS A 12 4.39 2.63 -2.76
N PRO A 13 4.47 1.29 -2.91
CA PRO A 13 5.41 0.67 -3.85
C PRO A 13 5.04 0.88 -5.33
N ILE A 14 3.85 1.42 -5.62
CA ILE A 14 3.37 1.69 -6.99
C ILE A 14 3.67 3.15 -7.37
N THR A 15 3.30 4.11 -6.51
CA THR A 15 3.45 5.54 -6.80
C THR A 15 4.77 6.10 -6.31
N GLN A 16 5.47 5.41 -5.39
CA GLN A 16 6.66 5.89 -4.70
C GLN A 16 6.42 7.18 -3.90
N LEU A 17 5.16 7.48 -3.59
CA LEU A 17 4.73 8.62 -2.79
C LEU A 17 4.17 8.15 -1.46
N GLU A 18 4.10 9.07 -0.49
CA GLU A 18 3.42 8.82 0.78
C GLU A 18 1.94 8.51 0.54
N MET A 19 1.46 7.44 1.17
CA MET A 19 0.08 6.99 1.01
C MET A 19 -0.90 7.98 1.65
N LYS A 20 -2.06 8.19 1.05
CA LYS A 20 -3.18 8.95 1.63
C LYS A 20 -4.27 8.01 2.10
N LYS A 21 -4.62 7.03 1.27
CA LYS A 21 -5.61 6.00 1.55
C LYS A 21 -4.94 4.62 1.46
N PRO A 22 -4.24 4.18 2.51
CA PRO A 22 -3.61 2.88 2.50
C PRO A 22 -4.65 1.76 2.53
N VAL A 23 -4.52 0.81 1.60
CA VAL A 23 -5.29 -0.43 1.55
C VAL A 23 -4.33 -1.61 1.54
N LYS A 24 -4.64 -2.66 2.31
CA LYS A 24 -3.84 -3.87 2.39
C LYS A 24 -4.54 -5.01 1.66
N ASN A 25 -3.76 -5.84 0.98
CA ASN A 25 -4.28 -7.10 0.46
C ASN A 25 -4.31 -8.13 1.61
N LYS A 26 -5.49 -8.68 1.92
CA LYS A 26 -5.68 -9.67 3.00
C LYS A 26 -4.92 -10.99 2.77
N VAL A 27 -4.54 -11.30 1.53
CA VAL A 27 -3.85 -12.56 1.17
C VAL A 27 -2.35 -12.47 1.39
N CYS A 28 -1.71 -11.39 0.92
CA CYS A 28 -0.25 -11.23 1.02
C CYS A 28 0.20 -10.22 2.08
N GLY A 29 -0.72 -9.48 2.70
CA GLY A 29 -0.45 -8.53 3.78
C GLY A 29 0.22 -7.22 3.34
N HIS A 30 0.45 -7.02 2.04
CA HIS A 30 1.09 -5.81 1.53
C HIS A 30 0.11 -4.65 1.38
N THR A 31 0.61 -3.44 1.63
CA THR A 31 -0.17 -2.20 1.62
C THR A 31 0.20 -1.30 0.45
N TYR A 32 -0.81 -0.63 -0.10
CA TYR A 32 -0.72 0.22 -1.29
C TYR A 32 -1.62 1.44 -1.14
N GLU A 33 -1.43 2.42 -2.01
CA GLU A 33 -2.41 3.49 -2.19
C GLU A 33 -3.65 2.97 -2.93
N GLU A 34 -4.84 3.21 -2.37
CA GLU A 34 -6.15 2.80 -2.90
C GLU A 34 -6.29 3.08 -4.40
N GLU A 35 -6.15 4.34 -4.81
CA GLU A 35 -6.34 4.73 -6.20
C GLU A 35 -5.33 4.04 -7.14
N ALA A 36 -4.09 3.84 -6.68
CA ALA A 36 -3.03 3.26 -7.49
C ALA A 36 -3.26 1.75 -7.71
N ILE A 37 -3.59 1.02 -6.64
CA ILE A 37 -3.81 -0.43 -6.72
C ILE A 37 -5.09 -0.75 -7.48
N VAL A 38 -6.17 0.01 -7.27
CA VAL A 38 -7.44 -0.14 -7.99
C VAL A 38 -7.21 0.04 -9.49
N ARG A 39 -6.58 1.16 -9.89
CA ARG A 39 -6.27 1.41 -11.31
C ARG A 39 -5.40 0.33 -11.93
N MET A 40 -4.41 -0.18 -11.19
CA MET A 40 -3.53 -1.25 -11.65
C MET A 40 -4.32 -2.55 -11.88
N ILE A 41 -5.16 -2.94 -10.92
CA ILE A 41 -5.98 -4.15 -10.99
C ILE A 41 -6.99 -4.04 -12.15
N GLU A 42 -7.71 -2.93 -12.26
CA GLU A 42 -8.67 -2.70 -13.34
C GLU A 42 -8.00 -2.73 -14.72
N SER A 43 -6.82 -2.11 -14.85
CA SER A 43 -6.07 -2.10 -16.11
C SER A 43 -5.63 -3.49 -16.54
N LYS A 44 -5.33 -4.39 -15.60
CA LYS A 44 -4.99 -5.79 -15.89
C LYS A 44 -6.24 -6.59 -16.27
N HIS A 45 -7.34 -6.43 -15.53
CA HIS A 45 -8.61 -7.08 -15.84
C HIS A 45 -9.17 -6.68 -17.22
N LYS A 46 -9.06 -5.40 -17.62
CA LYS A 46 -9.41 -4.94 -18.97
C LYS A 46 -8.63 -5.65 -20.07
N ARG A 47 -7.40 -6.10 -19.78
CA ARG A 47 -6.56 -6.90 -20.69
C ARG A 47 -6.75 -8.41 -20.52
N LYS A 48 -7.78 -8.85 -19.80
CA LYS A 48 -8.04 -10.27 -19.43
C LYS A 48 -6.84 -10.94 -18.73
N LYS A 49 -6.04 -10.17 -17.99
CA LYS A 49 -4.88 -10.65 -17.23
C LYS A 49 -5.13 -10.52 -15.73
N LYS A 50 -4.55 -11.46 -14.97
CA LYS A 50 -4.55 -11.39 -13.50
C LYS A 50 -3.62 -10.28 -13.03
N ALA A 51 -3.98 -9.63 -11.93
CA ALA A 51 -3.15 -8.61 -11.31
C ALA A 51 -2.20 -9.25 -10.29
N CYS A 52 -0.90 -9.06 -10.47
CA CYS A 52 0.10 -9.53 -9.53
C CYS A 52 0.40 -8.47 -8.48
N CYS A 53 0.81 -8.93 -7.29
CA CYS A 53 1.35 -8.07 -6.25
C CYS A 53 2.54 -7.25 -6.77
N PRO A 54 2.52 -5.91 -6.66
CA PRO A 54 3.62 -5.07 -7.13
C PRO A 54 4.80 -5.01 -6.15
N LYS A 55 4.70 -5.65 -4.97
CA LYS A 55 5.82 -5.77 -4.03
C LYS A 55 6.84 -6.75 -4.60
N ILE A 56 8.07 -6.27 -4.78
CA ILE A 56 9.21 -7.08 -5.22
C ILE A 56 9.36 -8.31 -4.30
N GLY A 57 9.47 -9.49 -4.90
CA GLY A 57 9.63 -10.75 -4.19
C GLY A 57 8.33 -11.42 -3.72
N CYS A 58 7.15 -10.83 -3.99
CA CYS A 58 5.88 -11.47 -3.66
C CYS A 58 5.36 -12.34 -4.82
N SER A 59 5.10 -13.62 -4.55
CA SER A 59 4.59 -14.59 -5.55
C SER A 59 3.07 -14.57 -5.73
N HIS A 60 2.36 -13.64 -5.10
CA HIS A 60 0.89 -13.58 -5.19
C HIS A 60 0.44 -12.93 -6.51
N ILE A 61 -0.17 -13.72 -7.38
CA ILE A 61 -0.50 -13.34 -8.78
C ILE A 61 -1.99 -13.19 -9.09
N ASP A 62 -2.89 -13.43 -8.11
CA ASP A 62 -4.35 -13.39 -8.29
C ASP A 62 -4.99 -12.32 -7.39
N MET A 63 -4.59 -11.05 -7.54
CA MET A 63 -5.18 -9.97 -6.76
C MET A 63 -6.53 -9.54 -7.32
N ARG A 64 -7.51 -9.41 -6.42
CA ARG A 64 -8.83 -8.89 -6.72
C ARG A 64 -9.13 -7.66 -5.87
N LEU A 65 -10.03 -6.81 -6.36
CA LEU A 65 -10.51 -5.65 -5.60
C LEU A 65 -11.13 -6.07 -4.25
N SER A 66 -11.82 -7.22 -4.22
CA SER A 66 -12.44 -7.80 -3.01
C SER A 66 -11.44 -8.32 -1.97
N ASP A 67 -10.15 -8.41 -2.31
CA ASP A 67 -9.10 -8.80 -1.38
C ASP A 67 -8.41 -7.59 -0.73
N LEU A 68 -8.69 -6.38 -1.23
CA LEU A 68 -8.22 -5.14 -0.67
C LEU A 68 -9.12 -4.71 0.49
N ILE A 69 -8.51 -4.48 1.64
CA ILE A 69 -9.19 -3.98 2.84
C ILE A 69 -8.50 -2.69 3.31
N PRO A 70 -9.25 -1.67 3.75
CA PRO A 70 -8.66 -0.44 4.28
C PRO A 70 -7.72 -0.72 5.46
N ASP A 71 -6.55 -0.06 5.47
CA ASP A 71 -5.59 -0.14 6.58
C ASP A 71 -5.71 1.12 7.46
N GLU A 72 -6.74 1.15 8.30
CA GLU A 72 -7.01 2.28 9.20
C GLU A 72 -5.85 2.58 10.15
N ALA A 73 -5.15 1.54 10.61
CA ALA A 73 -4.00 1.69 11.49
C ALA A 73 -2.86 2.43 10.78
N LEU A 74 -2.52 2.02 9.55
CA LEU A 74 -1.51 2.70 8.77
C LEU A 74 -1.94 4.13 8.41
N ARG A 75 -3.22 4.34 8.08
CA ARG A 75 -3.74 5.68 7.77
C ARG A 75 -3.51 6.64 8.94
N ARG A 76 -3.90 6.23 10.15
CA ARG A 76 -3.69 7.03 11.38
C ARG A 76 -2.21 7.28 11.64
N ALA A 77 -1.33 6.32 11.37
CA ALA A 77 0.11 6.48 11.52
C ALA A 77 0.67 7.53 10.54
N ILE A 78 0.25 7.50 9.27
CA ILE A 78 0.63 8.49 8.26
C ILE A 78 0.13 9.89 8.64
N GLU A 79 -1.15 10.02 9.02
CA GLU A 79 -1.74 11.29 9.44
C GLU A 79 -0.97 11.89 10.63
N SER A 80 -0.61 11.06 11.61
CA SER A 80 0.18 11.46 12.77
C SER A 80 1.60 11.90 12.39
N HIS A 81 2.23 11.20 11.45
CA HIS A 81 3.56 11.55 10.92
C HIS A 81 3.53 12.89 10.19
N ASN A 82 2.51 13.12 9.36
CA ASN A 82 2.32 14.38 8.65
C ASN A 82 2.06 15.57 9.58
N LYS A 83 1.31 15.37 10.67
CA LYS A 83 1.11 16.41 11.68
C LYS A 83 2.42 16.81 12.36
N LYS A 84 3.32 15.85 12.61
CA LYS A 84 4.65 16.13 13.19
C LYS A 84 5.56 16.89 12.22
N LYS A 85 5.59 16.49 10.94
CA LYS A 85 6.35 17.18 9.88
C LYS A 85 5.95 18.66 9.77
N LYS A 86 4.65 18.96 9.77
CA LYS A 86 4.15 20.35 9.67
C LYS A 86 4.65 21.26 10.81
N ARG A 87 4.78 20.72 12.02
CA ARG A 87 5.24 21.47 13.21
C ARG A 87 6.75 21.75 13.25
N HIS A 88 7.54 21.07 12.43
CA HIS A 88 9.00 21.21 12.39
C HIS A 88 9.49 22.11 11.23
N SER A 89 8.56 22.65 10.45
CA SER A 89 8.84 23.51 9.30
C SER A 89 8.52 24.99 9.58
N GLU A 90 8.33 25.35 10.85
CA GLU A 90 8.09 26.71 11.35
C GLU A 90 9.29 27.19 12.17
#